data_AF-A0A402AEZ0-F1
#
_entry.id   AF-A0A402AEZ0-F1
#
_cell.length_a   1.000
_cell.length_b   1.000
_cell.length_c   1.000
_cell.angle_alpha   90.00
_cell.angle_beta   90.00
_cell.angle_gamma   90.00
#
_symmetry.space_group_name_H-M   'P 1'
#
loop_
_entity.id
_entity.type
_entity.pdbx_description
1 polymer ?
#
loop_
_entity_poly.entity_id
_entity_poly.type
_entity_poly.pdbx_seq_one_letter_code
_entity_poly.pdbx_strand_id
1 'polypeptide(L)' 'MFLPSYSPDLSPIEQAFSKLKTCLRRIGARTPEALQEAIARALEEITNQDARSWFTHCGYLPREGEPIFTETQQFEAQSF' A
#
# COMPACT_ATOMS: atom_id res chain seq x y z
N MET A 1 7.21 18.60 0.60
CA MET A 1 7.11 17.41 -0.26
C MET A 1 5.88 17.58 -1.13
N PHE A 2 6.05 17.82 -2.43
CA PHE A 2 4.96 17.97 -3.40
C PHE A 2 4.71 16.61 -4.07
N LEU A 3 3.45 16.19 -4.17
CA LEU A 3 3.06 15.02 -4.95
C LEU A 3 2.77 15.48 -6.39
N PRO A 4 3.45 14.94 -7.42
CA PRO A 4 3.12 15.23 -8.81
C PRO A 4 1.69 14.74 -9.13
N SER A 5 1.06 15.39 -10.10
CA SER A 5 -0.31 15.12 -10.54
C SER A 5 -0.46 13.67 -11.01
N TYR A 6 -1.39 12.96 -10.36
CA TYR A 6 -1.76 11.56 -10.57
C TYR A 6 -0.62 10.55 -10.34
N SER A 7 -0.64 9.91 -9.17
CA SER A 7 0.14 8.70 -8.89
C SER A 7 -0.28 7.63 -9.89
N PRO A 8 0.59 7.23 -10.84
CA PRO A 8 0.28 6.09 -11.68
C PRO A 8 0.31 4.85 -10.77
N ASP A 9 -0.84 4.17 -10.72
CA ASP A 9 -1.09 2.88 -10.08
C ASP A 9 -0.92 2.77 -8.55
N LEU A 10 -2.09 2.71 -7.88
CA LEU A 10 -2.38 2.21 -6.53
C LEU A 10 -1.34 2.52 -5.44
N SER A 11 -1.63 3.50 -4.59
CA SER A 11 -0.85 3.71 -3.35
C SER A 11 -1.06 2.55 -2.35
N PRO A 12 -0.08 2.21 -1.48
CA PRO A 12 -0.22 1.11 -0.49
C PRO A 12 -1.46 1.23 0.40
N ILE A 13 -1.92 2.47 0.65
CA ILE A 13 -3.14 2.74 1.41
C ILE A 13 -4.40 2.26 0.66
N GLU A 14 -4.42 2.30 -0.67
CA GLU A 14 -5.53 1.76 -1.47
C GLU A 14 -5.60 0.24 -1.36
N GLN A 15 -4.46 -0.45 -1.30
CA GLN A 15 -4.41 -1.90 -1.07
C GLN A 15 -4.95 -2.26 0.33
N ALA A 16 -4.58 -1.50 1.35
CA ALA A 16 -5.12 -1.65 2.70
C ALA A 16 -6.65 -1.46 2.73
N PHE A 17 -7.15 -0.39 2.09
CA PHE A 17 -8.60 -0.17 1.98
C PHE A 17 -9.31 -1.25 1.14
N SER A 18 -8.65 -1.82 0.14
CA SER A 18 -9.20 -2.93 -0.65
C SER A 18 -9.41 -4.18 0.21
N LYS A 19 -8.42 -4.56 1.02
CA LYS A 19 -8.52 -5.68 1.97
C LYS A 19 -9.60 -5.42 3.03
N LEU A 20 -9.62 -4.22 3.62
CA LEU A 20 -10.63 -3.80 4.58
C LEU A 20 -12.05 -3.91 4.00
N LYS A 21 -12.29 -3.31 2.82
CA LYS A 21 -13.59 -3.36 2.14
C LYS A 21 -14.01 -4.79 1.82
N THR A 22 -13.08 -5.65 1.44
CA THR A 22 -13.36 -7.07 1.16
C THR A 22 -13.84 -7.78 2.42
N CYS A 23 -13.18 -7.57 3.56
CA CYS A 23 -13.59 -8.14 4.84
C CYS A 23 -14.98 -7.64 5.26
N LEU A 24 -15.22 -6.32 5.20
CA LEU A 24 -16.51 -5.73 5.55
C LEU A 24 -17.66 -6.24 4.67
N ARG A 25 -17.42 -6.39 3.35
CA ARG A 25 -18.40 -6.97 2.42
C ARG A 25 -18.73 -8.41 2.74
N ARG A 26 -17.74 -9.20 3.19
CA ARG A 26 -17.93 -10.58 3.64
C ARG A 26 -18.76 -10.66 4.92
N ILE A 27 -18.55 -9.74 5.86
CA ILE A 27 -19.30 -9.68 7.14
C ILE A 27 -20.74 -9.22 6.91
N GLY A 28 -20.95 -8.22 6.04
CA GLY A 28 -22.30 -7.79 5.64
C GLY A 28 -23.13 -7.14 6.76
N ALA A 29 -22.48 -6.48 7.71
CA ALA A 29 -23.13 -5.81 8.85
C ALA A 29 -24.21 -4.80 8.42
N ARG A 30 -25.34 -4.78 9.15
CA ARG A 30 -26.52 -3.95 8.84
C ARG A 30 -26.90 -2.95 9.93
N THR A 31 -26.12 -2.86 11.00
CA THR A 31 -26.28 -1.86 12.06
C THR A 31 -24.96 -1.12 12.29
N PRO A 32 -25.00 0.12 12.82
CA PRO A 32 -23.79 0.88 13.14
C PRO A 32 -22.86 0.16 14.11
N GLU A 33 -23.41 -0.48 15.14
CA GLU A 33 -22.64 -1.19 16.18
C GLU A 33 -21.93 -2.41 15.59
N ALA A 34 -22.64 -3.19 14.76
CA ALA A 34 -22.08 -4.33 14.07
C ALA A 34 -21.02 -3.91 13.03
N LEU A 35 -21.21 -2.75 12.39
CA LEU A 35 -20.22 -2.20 11.46
C LEU A 35 -18.94 -1.78 12.18
N GLN A 36 -19.06 -1.13 13.35
CA GLN A 36 -17.90 -0.73 14.15
C GLN A 36 -17.08 -1.94 14.58
N GLU A 37 -17.73 -2.99 15.08
CA GLU A 37 -17.09 -4.26 15.45
C GLU A 37 -16.45 -4.93 14.22
N ALA A 38 -17.13 -4.91 13.08
CA ALA A 38 -16.60 -5.46 11.83
C ALA A 38 -15.34 -4.71 11.36
N ILE A 39 -15.28 -3.39 11.54
CA ILE A 39 -14.10 -2.58 11.23
C ILE A 39 -12.93 -2.97 12.14
N ALA A 40 -13.17 -3.08 13.45
CA ALA A 40 -12.12 -3.49 14.40
C ALA A 40 -11.50 -4.84 14.01
N ARG A 41 -12.34 -5.86 13.78
CA ARG A 41 -11.89 -7.19 13.33
C ARG A 41 -11.17 -7.15 12.00
N ALA A 42 -11.66 -6.36 11.04
CA ALA A 42 -11.04 -6.28 9.73
C ALA A 42 -9.67 -5.56 9.77
N LEU A 43 -9.43 -4.67 10.73
CA LEU A 43 -8.13 -4.08 10.97
C LEU A 43 -7.15 -5.08 11.60
N GLU A 44 -7.63 -5.95 12.50
CA GLU A 44 -6.82 -7.03 13.11
C GLU A 44 -6.32 -8.05 12.07
N GLU A 45 -7.06 -8.22 10.96
CA GLU A 45 -6.68 -9.09 9.82
C GLU A 45 -5.57 -8.50 8.93
N ILE A 46 -5.20 -7.22 9.12
CA ILE A 46 -4.10 -6.59 8.39
C ILE A 46 -2.79 -6.90 9.13
N THR A 47 -1.95 -7.70 8.49
CA THR A 47 -0.68 -8.14 9.07
C THR A 47 0.48 -7.24 8.63
N ASN A 48 1.59 -7.30 9.38
CA ASN A 48 2.85 -6.67 8.97
C ASN A 48 3.34 -7.18 7.61
N GLN A 49 3.04 -8.44 7.26
CA GLN A 49 3.42 -9.01 5.98
C GLN A 49 2.62 -8.39 4.84
N ASP A 50 1.31 -8.17 5.02
CA ASP A 50 0.49 -7.48 4.03
C ASP A 50 1.04 -6.08 3.76
N ALA A 51 1.36 -5.32 4.82
CA ALA A 51 1.95 -3.99 4.69
C ALA A 51 3.26 -4.05 3.89
N ARG A 52 4.22 -4.90 4.27
CA ARG A 52 5.48 -5.06 3.53
C ARG A 52 5.25 -5.39 2.06
N SER A 53 4.34 -6.33 1.78
CA SER A 53 4.01 -6.74 0.42
C SER A 53 3.39 -5.59 -0.39
N TRP A 54 2.52 -4.76 0.19
CA TRP A 54 1.95 -3.59 -0.50
C TRP A 54 3.00 -2.52 -0.79
N PHE A 55 3.82 -2.16 0.20
CA PHE A 55 4.90 -1.19 -0.01
C PHE A 55 5.91 -1.67 -1.06
N THR A 56 6.23 -2.96 -1.07
CA THR A 56 7.09 -3.58 -2.10
C THR A 56 6.41 -3.59 -3.47
N HIS A 57 5.12 -3.95 -3.54
CA HIS A 57 4.34 -3.97 -4.78
C HIS A 57 4.28 -2.58 -5.45
N CYS A 58 4.14 -1.54 -4.64
CA CYS A 58 4.10 -0.14 -5.09
C CYS A 58 5.50 0.47 -5.29
N GLY A 59 6.58 -0.30 -5.14
CA GLY A 59 7.96 0.17 -5.37
C GLY A 59 8.52 1.10 -4.29
N TYR A 60 7.86 1.24 -3.14
CA TYR A 60 8.37 2.02 -2.00
C TYR A 60 9.43 1.26 -1.20
N LEU A 61 9.45 -0.07 -1.30
CA LEU A 61 10.47 -0.91 -0.70
C LEU A 61 11.18 -1.74 -1.77
N PRO A 62 12.48 -2.02 -1.59
CA PRO A 62 13.20 -2.95 -2.44
C PRO A 62 12.56 -4.34 -2.33
N ARG A 63 12.51 -5.07 -3.44
CA ARG A 63 12.24 -6.52 -3.37
C ARG A 63 13.39 -7.20 -2.64
N GLU A 64 13.09 -8.16 -1.77
CA GLU A 64 14.12 -8.91 -1.05
C GLU A 64 15.13 -9.50 -2.06
N GLY A 65 16.38 -9.02 -2.01
CA GLY A 65 17.45 -9.39 -2.94
C GLY A 65 17.81 -8.35 -4.00
N GLU A 66 17.09 -7.23 -4.12
CA GLU A 66 17.51 -6.10 -4.97
C GLU A 66 18.33 -5.07 -4.18
N PRO A 67 19.46 -4.59 -4.74
CA PRO A 67 20.33 -3.64 -4.05
C PRO A 67 19.61 -2.31 -3.82
N ILE A 68 19.76 -1.80 -2.59
CA ILE A 68 19.29 -0.46 -2.18
C ILE A 68 20.24 0.54 -2.85
N PHE A 69 19.85 1.00 -4.04
CA PHE A 69 20.58 1.90 -4.94
C PHE A 69 21.80 1.28 -5.63
N THR A 70 21.73 1.13 -6.96
CA THR A 70 22.93 1.18 -7.78
C THR A 70 23.37 2.64 -7.87
N GLU A 71 24.47 2.94 -7.19
CA GLU A 71 25.32 4.09 -7.44
C GLU A 71 25.64 4.15 -8.94
N THR A 72 24.95 5.03 -9.69
CA THR A 72 25.31 5.71 -10.97
C THR A 72 24.02 6.13 -11.70
N GLN A 73 23.32 7.14 -11.20
CA GLN A 73 22.53 8.05 -12.04
C GLN A 73 22.36 9.42 -11.37
N GLN A 74 23.47 9.91 -10.82
CA GLN A 74 23.81 11.32 -10.82
C GLN A 74 25.17 11.38 -11.53
N PHE A 75 25.33 12.26 -12.52
CA PHE A 75 26.46 12.40 -13.45
C PHE A 75 26.47 11.46 -14.65
N GLU A 76 25.76 11.85 -15.71
CA GLU A 76 26.41 12.29 -16.96
C GLU A 76 25.54 13.39 -17.62
N ALA A 77 26.23 14.48 -17.94
CA ALA A 77 25.97 15.61 -18.84
C ALA A 77 24.64 15.63 -19.64
N GLN A 78 23.94 16.78 -19.69
CA GLN A 78 24.23 17.76 -20.73
C GLN A 78 24.68 17.12 -22.06
N SER A 79 23.73 16.65 -22.86
CA SER A 79 23.84 16.70 -24.31
C SER A 79 22.44 16.73 -24.92
N PHE A 80 22.18 17.88 -25.55
CA PHE A 80 20.99 18.38 -26.24
C PHE A 80 19.92 19.03 -25.36
#